data_AF-A0A8C4E3T4-F1
#
_entry.id   AF-A0A8C4E3T4-F1
#
_cell.length_a   1.000
_cell.length_b   1.000
_cell.length_c   1.000
_cell.angle_alpha   90.00
_cell.angle_beta   90.00
_cell.angle_gamma   90.00
#
_symmetry.space_group_name_H-M   'P 1'
#
loop_
_entity.id
_entity.type
_entity.pdbx_description
1 polymer ?
#
loop_
_entity_poly.entity_id
_entity_poly.type
_entity_poly.pdbx_seq_one_letter_code
_entity_poly.pdbx_strand_id
1 'polypeptide(L)'
;MTRNKSVEQVMEHVMECHYDFDLTYITERIISVFFLPDLEEQRYRRNLQEVASMLKSKHQDKFLLLNLSEKRHDITRLNPKVQDYGWPDVHAPPLDRICAVCKAMETWLTSDPHNVVVLHCKGNKGKTGVIVAAYMHYSKISAGADQALTTLAMRKFCEDKVSSSLQPSQNRYIYYFGGLLSGTIKMNSSPLFLHQVLIPSLPNFQAGGDIPCEIKLSICTSLSYLHPLQVKCYHRRSRAAEREVVFRVQFHTCTVHGAQLWFGKTELDLACTDDRFSPDATVEFIFSNGPEKMKGREYRKNDASIKVDYNTSDPVVRWDSYENFNLHHQDSMESKKCTQV
;
A
#
# COMPACT_ATOMS: atom_id res chain seq x y z
N MET A 1 38.17 -17.71 -16.54
CA MET A 1 37.45 -16.89 -15.53
C MET A 1 37.22 -15.48 -16.07
N THR A 2 36.48 -15.33 -17.18
CA THR A 2 36.49 -14.07 -17.96
C THR A 2 35.11 -13.63 -18.45
N ARG A 3 34.03 -14.15 -17.85
CA ARG A 3 32.65 -13.91 -18.31
C ARG A 3 31.79 -13.03 -17.38
N ASN A 4 32.26 -12.73 -16.15
CA ASN A 4 31.50 -11.90 -15.19
C ASN A 4 31.77 -10.39 -15.26
N LYS A 5 32.93 -9.95 -15.77
CA LYS A 5 33.27 -8.51 -15.82
C LYS A 5 32.44 -7.72 -16.86
N SER A 6 31.94 -8.38 -17.90
CA SER A 6 31.23 -7.68 -18.99
C SER A 6 29.78 -7.33 -18.64
N VAL A 7 29.15 -8.00 -17.66
CA VAL A 7 27.74 -7.75 -17.31
C VAL A 7 27.62 -6.62 -16.29
N GLU A 8 28.53 -6.55 -15.32
CA GLU A 8 28.64 -5.41 -14.40
C GLU A 8 28.95 -4.12 -15.17
N GLN A 9 29.87 -4.19 -16.14
CA GLN A 9 30.20 -3.04 -17.01
C GLN A 9 29.05 -2.63 -17.94
N VAL A 10 28.26 -3.58 -18.46
CA VAL A 10 27.05 -3.25 -19.24
C VAL A 10 25.97 -2.64 -18.34
N MET A 11 25.81 -3.11 -17.10
CA MET A 11 24.85 -2.54 -16.17
C MET A 11 25.27 -1.15 -15.68
N GLU A 12 26.56 -0.92 -15.40
CA GLU A 12 27.11 0.42 -15.09
C GLU A 12 26.92 1.39 -16.27
N HIS A 13 27.21 0.95 -17.50
CA HIS A 13 27.09 1.82 -18.68
C HIS A 13 25.63 2.09 -19.09
N VAL A 14 24.70 1.19 -18.77
CA VAL A 14 23.24 1.40 -18.94
C VAL A 14 22.70 2.38 -17.89
N MET A 15 23.29 2.43 -16.68
CA MET A 15 22.90 3.39 -15.65
C MET A 15 23.38 4.84 -15.92
N GLU A 16 24.30 5.04 -16.86
CA GLU A 16 24.71 6.38 -17.36
C GLU A 16 23.77 6.96 -18.42
N CYS A 17 22.91 6.13 -19.03
CA CYS A 17 21.80 6.65 -19.82
C CYS A 17 20.67 7.04 -18.85
N HIS A 18 20.18 8.28 -18.92
CA HIS A 18 19.05 8.76 -18.11
C HIS A 18 17.74 8.01 -18.42
N TYR A 19 17.63 6.77 -17.94
CA TYR A 19 16.42 5.98 -17.98
C TYR A 19 15.50 6.41 -16.83
N ASP A 20 14.23 6.66 -17.12
CA ASP A 20 13.22 7.03 -16.12
C ASP A 20 12.68 5.79 -15.35
N PHE A 21 13.54 4.80 -15.10
CA PHE A 21 13.24 3.64 -14.26
C PHE A 21 14.43 3.29 -13.38
N ASP A 22 14.15 2.72 -12.21
CA ASP A 22 15.14 2.28 -11.22
C ASP A 22 15.08 0.76 -11.12
N LEU A 23 16.14 0.09 -11.59
CA LEU A 23 16.33 -1.35 -11.46
C LEU A 23 17.38 -1.61 -10.40
N THR A 24 16.98 -2.19 -9.27
CA THR A 24 17.84 -2.45 -8.13
C THR A 24 17.80 -3.93 -7.75
N TYR A 25 18.97 -4.55 -7.61
CA TYR A 25 19.11 -5.86 -6.97
C TYR A 25 19.05 -5.65 -5.45
N ILE A 26 17.93 -6.04 -4.83
CA ILE A 26 17.77 -6.01 -3.37
C ILE A 26 18.65 -7.12 -2.77
N THR A 27 18.66 -8.27 -3.44
CA THR A 27 19.54 -9.41 -3.18
C THR A 27 19.98 -9.98 -4.54
N GLU A 28 20.81 -11.02 -4.53
CA GLU A 28 21.19 -11.71 -5.78
C GLU A 28 19.98 -12.27 -6.55
N ARG A 29 18.87 -12.56 -5.83
CA ARG A 29 17.70 -13.27 -6.37
C ARG A 29 16.39 -12.48 -6.30
N ILE A 30 16.40 -11.28 -5.72
CA ILE A 30 15.23 -10.39 -5.60
C ILE A 30 15.59 -9.05 -6.23
N ILE A 31 14.86 -8.69 -7.28
CA ILE A 31 15.07 -7.48 -8.08
C ILE A 31 13.84 -6.59 -7.93
N SER A 32 14.04 -5.30 -7.71
CA SER A 32 13.00 -4.28 -7.81
C SER A 32 13.15 -3.54 -9.12
N VAL A 33 12.04 -3.37 -9.85
CA VAL A 33 11.95 -2.46 -11.01
C VAL A 33 10.88 -1.43 -10.72
N PHE A 34 11.28 -0.17 -10.65
CA PHE A 34 10.41 0.94 -10.32
C PHE A 34 10.29 1.96 -11.47
N PHE A 35 9.05 2.37 -11.75
CA PHE A 35 8.73 3.42 -12.71
C PHE A 35 8.00 4.58 -12.02
N LEU A 36 8.34 5.81 -12.40
CA LEU A 36 7.69 7.01 -11.89
C LEU A 36 6.18 7.02 -12.21
N PRO A 37 5.33 7.58 -11.32
CA PRO A 37 3.88 7.64 -11.51
C PRO A 37 3.50 8.39 -12.78
N ASP A 38 4.10 9.56 -13.00
CA ASP A 38 3.75 10.49 -14.08
C ASP A 38 4.55 10.26 -15.38
N LEU A 39 5.13 9.06 -15.52
CA LEU A 39 5.89 8.72 -16.72
C LEU A 39 4.96 8.63 -17.94
N GLU A 40 5.30 9.38 -18.99
CA GLU A 40 4.55 9.38 -20.24
C GLU A 40 4.40 7.95 -20.79
N GLU A 41 3.19 7.58 -21.24
CA GLU A 41 2.86 6.21 -21.66
C GLU A 41 3.79 5.65 -22.74
N GLN A 42 4.21 6.47 -23.71
CA GLN A 42 5.15 6.02 -24.74
C GLN A 42 6.55 5.74 -24.17
N ARG A 43 7.00 6.58 -23.24
CA ARG A 43 8.29 6.40 -22.57
C ARG A 43 8.24 5.20 -21.62
N TYR A 44 7.15 5.03 -20.87
CA TYR A 44 6.91 3.85 -20.05
C TYR A 44 6.98 2.56 -20.87
N ARG A 45 6.31 2.50 -22.04
CA ARG A 45 6.34 1.32 -22.92
C ARG A 45 7.74 1.00 -23.44
N ARG A 46 8.50 2.01 -23.88
CA ARG A 46 9.89 1.83 -24.31
C ARG A 46 10.76 1.29 -23.18
N ASN A 47 10.68 1.91 -22.00
CA ASN A 47 11.44 1.48 -20.83
C ASN A 47 11.05 0.06 -20.38
N LEU A 48 9.76 -0.30 -20.45
CA LEU A 48 9.28 -1.64 -20.12
C LEU A 48 9.84 -2.70 -21.09
N GLN A 49 9.92 -2.38 -22.39
CA GLN A 49 10.54 -3.26 -23.39
C GLN A 49 12.04 -3.44 -23.11
N GLU A 50 12.74 -2.37 -22.75
CA GLU A 50 14.16 -2.41 -22.40
C GLU A 50 14.40 -3.30 -21.17
N VAL A 51 13.64 -3.09 -20.09
CA VAL A 51 13.69 -3.92 -18.89
C VAL A 51 13.41 -5.39 -19.22
N ALA A 52 12.39 -5.67 -20.04
CA ALA A 52 12.08 -7.04 -20.45
C ALA A 52 13.23 -7.68 -21.25
N SER A 53 13.90 -6.92 -22.12
CA SER A 53 15.08 -7.36 -22.87
C SER A 53 16.25 -7.67 -21.93
N MET A 54 16.56 -6.76 -20.99
CA MET A 54 17.62 -6.94 -19.99
C MET A 54 17.39 -8.20 -19.12
N LEU A 55 16.17 -8.38 -18.62
CA LEU A 55 15.81 -9.53 -17.79
C LEU A 55 15.91 -10.84 -18.57
N LYS A 56 15.41 -10.89 -19.81
CA LYS A 56 15.52 -12.07 -20.68
C LYS A 56 16.97 -12.38 -21.05
N SER A 57 17.79 -11.37 -21.31
CA SER A 57 19.21 -11.56 -21.62
C SER A 57 19.99 -12.16 -20.44
N LYS A 58 19.75 -11.65 -19.22
CA LYS A 58 20.50 -12.08 -18.03
C LYS A 58 19.96 -13.36 -17.38
N HIS A 59 18.64 -13.49 -17.29
CA HIS A 59 17.97 -14.55 -16.52
C HIS A 59 17.19 -15.54 -17.37
N GLN A 60 17.14 -15.34 -18.70
CA GLN A 60 16.42 -16.21 -19.63
C GLN A 60 14.97 -16.45 -19.21
N ASP A 61 14.59 -17.70 -18.91
CA ASP A 61 13.26 -18.09 -18.46
C ASP A 61 13.16 -18.30 -16.92
N LYS A 62 14.25 -18.02 -16.20
CA LYS A 62 14.43 -18.19 -14.74
C LYS A 62 14.01 -16.96 -13.93
N PHE A 63 13.21 -16.06 -14.49
CA PHE A 63 12.64 -14.94 -13.73
C PHE A 63 11.11 -15.00 -13.67
N LEU A 64 10.57 -14.66 -12.50
CA LEU A 64 9.14 -14.47 -12.27
C LEU A 64 8.88 -12.99 -12.02
N LEU A 65 7.97 -12.39 -12.81
CA LEU A 65 7.59 -10.99 -12.66
C LEU A 65 6.32 -10.89 -11.81
N LEU A 66 6.41 -10.21 -10.67
CA LEU A 66 5.28 -9.91 -9.80
C LEU A 66 4.92 -8.44 -9.97
N ASN A 67 3.77 -8.16 -10.59
CA ASN A 67 3.28 -6.81 -10.81
C ASN A 67 2.51 -6.30 -9.58
N LEU A 68 3.06 -5.29 -8.91
CA LEU A 68 2.45 -4.61 -7.75
C LEU A 68 1.62 -3.38 -8.15
N SER A 69 1.53 -3.09 -9.44
CA SER A 69 0.73 -1.99 -9.99
C SER A 69 -0.55 -2.50 -10.64
N GLU A 70 -1.33 -1.56 -11.17
CA GLU A 70 -2.53 -1.86 -11.95
C GLU A 70 -2.20 -2.80 -13.12
N LYS A 71 -3.14 -3.68 -13.46
CA LYS A 71 -2.96 -4.64 -14.55
C LYS A 71 -2.79 -3.93 -15.89
N ARG A 72 -1.91 -4.46 -16.74
CA ARG A 72 -1.65 -3.92 -18.08
C ARG A 72 -1.43 -5.02 -19.10
N HIS A 73 -2.00 -4.85 -20.29
CA HIS A 73 -1.86 -5.85 -21.36
C HIS A 73 -0.44 -5.89 -21.92
N ASP A 74 0.26 -4.74 -21.98
CA ASP A 74 1.65 -4.69 -22.46
C ASP A 74 2.62 -5.48 -21.58
N ILE A 75 2.47 -5.47 -20.25
CA ILE A 75 3.26 -6.30 -19.33
C ILE A 75 3.04 -7.79 -19.63
N THR A 76 1.78 -8.24 -19.70
CA THR A 76 1.45 -9.66 -19.95
C THR A 76 1.96 -10.13 -21.32
N ARG A 77 1.91 -9.27 -22.34
CA ARG A 77 2.45 -9.58 -23.69
C ARG A 77 3.96 -9.77 -23.67
N LEU A 78 4.69 -8.96 -22.90
CA LEU A 78 6.15 -9.04 -22.82
C LEU A 78 6.62 -10.24 -21.99
N ASN A 79 5.88 -10.58 -20.94
CA ASN A 79 6.16 -11.72 -20.09
C ASN A 79 4.87 -12.48 -19.72
N PRO A 80 4.55 -13.59 -20.41
CA PRO A 80 3.37 -14.40 -20.11
C PRO A 80 3.35 -15.03 -18.70
N LYS A 81 4.50 -15.12 -18.01
CA LYS A 81 4.61 -15.63 -16.64
C LYS A 81 4.29 -14.58 -15.56
N VAL A 82 3.89 -13.35 -15.93
CA VAL A 82 3.58 -12.30 -14.95
C VAL A 82 2.44 -12.72 -14.02
N GLN A 83 2.57 -12.38 -12.74
CA GLN A 83 1.48 -12.49 -11.77
C GLN A 83 1.12 -11.11 -11.22
N ASP A 84 -0.15 -10.74 -11.33
CA ASP A 84 -0.66 -9.45 -10.91
C ASP A 84 -1.18 -9.48 -9.48
N TYR A 85 -0.53 -8.70 -8.61
CA TYR A 85 -0.86 -8.56 -7.20
C TYR A 85 -1.11 -7.10 -6.79
N GLY A 86 -1.31 -6.18 -7.74
CA GLY A 86 -1.40 -4.76 -7.43
C GLY A 86 -2.59 -4.32 -6.57
N TRP A 87 -2.40 -3.17 -5.94
CA TRP A 87 -3.38 -2.43 -5.14
C TRP A 87 -3.18 -0.91 -5.31
N PRO A 88 -4.08 -0.04 -4.81
CA PRO A 88 -3.92 1.42 -4.93
C PRO A 88 -2.65 1.97 -4.26
N ASP A 89 -2.01 2.97 -4.88
CA ASP A 89 -0.66 3.47 -4.51
C ASP A 89 -0.48 3.97 -3.08
N VAL A 90 -1.51 4.58 -2.52
CA VAL A 90 -1.48 5.19 -1.20
C VAL A 90 -2.11 4.31 -0.12
N HIS A 91 -2.47 3.07 -0.46
CA HIS A 91 -3.11 2.14 0.46
C HIS A 91 -2.14 1.07 0.97
N ALA A 92 -2.48 0.49 2.12
CA ALA A 92 -1.86 -0.71 2.67
C ALA A 92 -2.49 -1.97 2.06
N PRO A 93 -1.74 -2.92 1.50
CA PRO A 93 -2.32 -4.10 0.87
C PRO A 93 -3.06 -5.00 1.89
N PRO A 94 -4.16 -5.66 1.50
CA PRO A 94 -4.80 -6.69 2.31
C PRO A 94 -3.81 -7.78 2.74
N LEU A 95 -4.00 -8.36 3.93
CA LEU A 95 -3.05 -9.33 4.51
C LEU A 95 -2.94 -10.62 3.67
N ASP A 96 -4.04 -11.05 3.06
CA ASP A 96 -4.07 -12.17 2.12
C ASP A 96 -3.26 -11.87 0.84
N ARG A 97 -3.28 -10.62 0.37
CA ARG A 97 -2.44 -10.17 -0.75
C ARG A 97 -0.96 -10.28 -0.41
N ILE A 98 -0.56 -9.77 0.76
CA ILE A 98 0.83 -9.86 1.23
C ILE A 98 1.25 -11.33 1.30
N CYS A 99 0.42 -12.18 1.92
CA CYS A 99 0.66 -13.61 2.03
C CYS A 99 0.81 -14.29 0.67
N ALA A 100 -0.08 -13.99 -0.29
CA ALA A 100 -0.03 -14.56 -1.63
C ALA A 100 1.26 -14.19 -2.37
N VAL A 101 1.70 -12.93 -2.29
CA VAL A 101 2.95 -12.48 -2.88
C VAL A 101 4.14 -13.19 -2.22
N CYS A 102 4.23 -13.20 -0.89
CA CYS A 102 5.32 -13.88 -0.18
C CYS A 102 5.38 -15.39 -0.52
N LYS A 103 4.23 -16.06 -0.62
CA LYS A 103 4.14 -17.46 -1.02
C LYS A 103 4.60 -17.67 -2.46
N ALA A 104 4.21 -16.80 -3.39
CA ALA A 104 4.65 -16.87 -4.79
C ALA A 104 6.16 -16.67 -4.91
N MET A 105 6.72 -15.70 -4.18
CA MET A 105 8.17 -15.47 -4.09
C MET A 105 8.90 -16.72 -3.59
N GLU A 106 8.48 -17.25 -2.44
CA GLU A 106 9.12 -18.41 -1.80
C GLU A 106 9.05 -19.65 -2.70
N THR A 107 7.87 -19.94 -3.25
CA THR A 107 7.65 -21.10 -4.12
C THR A 107 8.55 -21.05 -5.35
N TRP A 108 8.68 -19.87 -5.97
CA TRP A 108 9.55 -19.69 -7.13
C TRP A 108 11.02 -19.81 -6.78
N LEU A 109 11.47 -19.12 -5.72
CA LEU A 109 12.87 -19.11 -5.31
C LEU A 109 13.36 -20.48 -4.82
N THR A 110 12.49 -21.29 -4.22
CA THR A 110 12.83 -22.64 -3.75
C THR A 110 12.86 -23.68 -4.87
N SER A 111 12.16 -23.45 -5.98
CA SER A 111 12.07 -24.41 -7.09
C SER A 111 13.35 -24.57 -7.92
N ASP A 112 14.22 -23.55 -7.98
CA ASP A 112 15.53 -23.61 -8.64
C ASP A 112 16.45 -22.56 -8.01
N PRO A 113 17.71 -22.87 -7.64
CA PRO A 113 18.64 -21.88 -7.08
C PRO A 113 18.98 -20.72 -8.02
N HIS A 114 18.81 -20.87 -9.34
CA HIS A 114 19.03 -19.80 -10.33
C HIS A 114 17.80 -18.93 -10.56
N ASN A 115 16.65 -19.28 -9.97
CA ASN A 115 15.45 -18.48 -10.13
C ASN A 115 15.60 -17.13 -9.45
N VAL A 116 15.11 -16.08 -10.11
CA VAL A 116 15.01 -14.73 -9.56
C VAL A 116 13.57 -14.23 -9.57
N VAL A 117 13.21 -13.42 -8.59
CA VAL A 117 11.93 -12.70 -8.54
C VAL A 117 12.17 -11.25 -8.93
N VAL A 118 11.28 -10.72 -9.76
CA VAL A 118 11.26 -9.31 -10.16
C VAL A 118 9.97 -8.66 -9.64
N LEU A 119 10.11 -7.73 -8.70
CA LEU A 119 9.02 -6.89 -8.18
C LEU A 119 8.87 -5.66 -9.08
N HIS A 120 7.82 -5.64 -9.90
CA HIS A 120 7.50 -4.50 -10.75
C HIS A 120 6.55 -3.54 -10.03
N CYS A 121 6.89 -2.25 -10.01
CA CYS A 121 6.03 -1.20 -9.48
C CYS A 121 6.14 0.09 -10.33
N LYS A 122 5.05 0.49 -10.97
CA LYS A 122 4.79 1.86 -11.43
C LYS A 122 3.98 2.59 -10.35
N GLY A 123 4.43 3.76 -9.93
CA GLY A 123 3.69 4.61 -8.99
C GLY A 123 4.44 4.85 -7.67
N ASN A 124 3.91 4.35 -6.56
CA ASN A 124 4.49 4.59 -5.23
C ASN A 124 5.49 3.49 -4.81
N LYS A 125 6.75 3.87 -4.51
CA LYS A 125 7.81 2.95 -4.05
C LYS A 125 7.45 2.16 -2.78
N GLY A 126 6.57 2.71 -1.95
CA GLY A 126 6.06 2.08 -0.73
C GLY A 126 5.48 0.68 -0.96
N LYS A 127 4.90 0.39 -2.13
CA LYS A 127 4.38 -0.95 -2.41
C LYS A 127 5.46 -2.03 -2.39
N THR A 128 6.56 -1.79 -3.09
CA THR A 128 7.72 -2.68 -3.08
C THR A 128 8.27 -2.80 -1.66
N GLY A 129 8.35 -1.70 -0.91
CA GLY A 129 8.77 -1.72 0.49
C GLY A 129 7.92 -2.62 1.38
N VAL A 130 6.60 -2.55 1.25
CA VAL A 130 5.69 -3.43 2.01
C VAL A 130 5.98 -4.90 1.73
N ILE A 131 6.12 -5.28 0.46
CA ILE A 131 6.38 -6.68 0.08
C ILE A 131 7.76 -7.13 0.56
N VAL A 132 8.79 -6.32 0.38
CA VAL A 132 10.16 -6.68 0.81
C VAL A 132 10.21 -6.83 2.33
N ALA A 133 9.66 -5.88 3.09
CA ALA A 133 9.63 -5.94 4.54
C ALA A 133 8.78 -7.12 5.05
N ALA A 134 7.62 -7.37 4.44
CA ALA A 134 6.79 -8.54 4.78
C ALA A 134 7.49 -9.86 4.46
N TYR A 135 8.17 -9.94 3.31
CA TYR A 135 8.92 -11.13 2.92
C TYR A 135 10.12 -11.38 3.85
N MET A 136 10.76 -10.35 4.41
CA MET A 136 11.76 -10.53 5.47
C MET A 136 11.20 -11.19 6.73
N HIS A 137 9.93 -10.92 7.08
CA HIS A 137 9.28 -11.61 8.19
C HIS A 137 8.89 -13.03 7.80
N TYR A 138 8.35 -13.21 6.59
CA TYR A 138 7.94 -14.51 6.07
C TYR A 138 9.10 -15.50 5.97
N SER A 139 10.21 -15.10 5.33
CA SER A 139 11.35 -15.96 5.06
C SER A 139 12.06 -16.44 6.33
N LYS A 140 12.01 -15.68 7.43
CA LYS A 140 12.52 -16.13 8.75
C LYS A 140 11.73 -17.29 9.33
N ILE A 141 10.44 -17.39 9.01
CA ILE A 141 9.57 -18.47 9.47
C ILE A 141 9.58 -19.63 8.47
N SER A 142 9.61 -19.34 7.16
CA SER A 142 9.51 -20.35 6.10
C SER A 142 10.83 -21.02 5.73
N ALA A 143 11.96 -20.32 5.86
CA ALA A 143 13.28 -20.81 5.44
C ALA A 143 14.20 -21.05 6.65
N GLY A 144 14.90 -22.18 6.63
CA GLY A 144 15.91 -22.54 7.65
C GLY A 144 17.11 -21.59 7.71
N ALA A 145 17.98 -21.83 8.70
CA ALA A 145 18.88 -20.88 9.37
C ALA A 145 19.97 -20.11 8.56
N ASP A 146 19.92 -20.00 7.23
CA ASP A 146 21.05 -19.45 6.43
C ASP A 146 20.68 -18.28 5.49
N GLN A 147 19.90 -17.30 6.01
CA GLN A 147 19.43 -16.12 5.25
C GLN A 147 19.79 -14.77 5.91
N ALA A 148 20.82 -14.74 6.77
CA ALA A 148 21.21 -13.51 7.47
C ALA A 148 21.63 -12.38 6.51
N LEU A 149 22.41 -12.70 5.47
CA LEU A 149 22.83 -11.74 4.44
C LEU A 149 21.64 -11.23 3.62
N THR A 150 20.73 -12.13 3.22
CA THR A 150 19.48 -11.75 2.54
C THR A 150 18.66 -10.80 3.40
N THR A 151 18.51 -11.09 4.70
CA THR A 151 17.76 -10.26 5.65
C THR A 151 18.38 -8.88 5.80
N LEU A 152 19.71 -8.80 5.88
CA LEU A 152 20.43 -7.52 5.99
C LEU A 152 20.27 -6.67 4.72
N ALA A 153 20.41 -7.28 3.55
CA ALA A 153 20.28 -6.59 2.27
C ALA A 153 18.85 -6.06 2.04
N MET A 154 17.83 -6.87 2.37
CA MET A 154 16.43 -6.43 2.34
C MET A 154 16.16 -5.30 3.34
N ARG A 155 16.70 -5.38 4.57
CA ARG A 155 16.58 -4.31 5.58
C ARG A 155 17.17 -3.01 5.07
N LYS A 156 18.41 -3.07 4.56
CA LYS A 156 19.12 -1.90 4.03
C LYS A 156 18.36 -1.26 2.86
N PHE A 157 17.80 -2.07 1.96
CA PHE A 157 16.93 -1.55 0.89
C PHE A 157 15.71 -0.81 1.44
N CYS A 158 15.02 -1.38 2.44
CA CYS A 158 13.89 -0.70 3.08
C CYS A 158 14.30 0.63 3.72
N GLU A 159 15.43 0.66 4.44
CA GLU A 159 15.96 1.87 5.10
C GLU A 159 16.38 2.94 4.08
N ASP A 160 17.15 2.57 3.06
CA ASP A 160 17.77 3.51 2.11
C ASP A 160 16.81 4.00 1.02
N LYS A 161 15.91 3.13 0.53
CA LYS A 161 15.14 3.38 -0.71
C LYS A 161 13.64 3.57 -0.49
N VAL A 162 13.09 3.12 0.64
CA VAL A 162 11.63 3.03 0.82
C VAL A 162 11.10 3.68 2.10
N SER A 163 11.93 3.84 3.14
CA SER A 163 11.54 4.35 4.45
C SER A 163 10.77 5.67 4.39
N SER A 164 11.22 6.60 3.55
CA SER A 164 10.58 7.92 3.35
C SER A 164 9.27 7.87 2.56
N SER A 165 8.99 6.76 1.88
CA SER A 165 7.81 6.59 1.02
C SER A 165 6.66 5.83 1.69
N LEU A 166 6.93 5.13 2.80
CA LEU A 166 5.92 4.32 3.50
C LEU A 166 4.98 5.18 4.33
N GLN A 167 3.68 5.00 4.11
CA GLN A 167 2.65 5.62 4.94
C GLN A 167 2.46 4.84 6.27
N PRO A 168 2.01 5.49 7.35
CA PRO A 168 1.71 4.82 8.62
C PRO A 168 0.83 3.56 8.48
N SER A 169 -0.22 3.60 7.65
CA SER A 169 -1.06 2.44 7.36
C SER A 169 -0.27 1.28 6.73
N GLN A 170 0.68 1.55 5.83
CA GLN A 170 1.52 0.53 5.22
C GLN A 170 2.44 -0.13 6.26
N ASN A 171 3.08 0.67 7.12
CA ASN A 171 3.88 0.18 8.24
C ASN A 171 3.07 -0.69 9.21
N ARG A 172 1.83 -0.27 9.50
CA ARG A 172 0.89 -1.03 10.33
C ARG A 172 0.60 -2.41 9.75
N TYR A 173 0.43 -2.54 8.44
CA TYR A 173 0.18 -3.83 7.79
C TYR A 173 1.41 -4.74 7.73
N ILE A 174 2.61 -4.16 7.59
CA ILE A 174 3.86 -4.92 7.75
C ILE A 174 3.94 -5.49 9.18
N TYR A 175 3.66 -4.65 10.19
CA TYR A 175 3.62 -5.07 11.60
C TYR A 175 2.56 -6.15 11.85
N TYR A 176 1.35 -5.98 11.33
CA TYR A 176 0.28 -6.99 11.44
C TYR A 176 0.71 -8.32 10.84
N PHE A 177 1.24 -8.31 9.63
CA PHE A 177 1.68 -9.53 8.96
C PHE A 177 2.79 -10.26 9.73
N GLY A 178 3.86 -9.54 10.12
CA GLY A 178 4.95 -10.13 10.90
C GLY A 178 4.49 -10.61 12.29
N GLY A 179 3.58 -9.89 12.92
CA GLY A 179 3.05 -10.24 14.23
C GLY A 179 2.13 -11.47 14.21
N LEU A 180 1.29 -11.59 13.17
CA LEU A 180 0.45 -12.77 12.93
C LEU A 180 1.31 -14.01 12.60
N LEU A 181 2.34 -13.87 11.77
CA LEU A 181 3.26 -14.97 11.44
C LEU A 181 4.06 -15.48 12.65
N SER A 182 4.50 -14.57 13.51
CA SER A 182 5.27 -14.91 14.73
C SER A 182 4.39 -15.33 15.91
N GLY A 183 3.07 -15.20 15.81
CA GLY A 183 2.12 -15.46 16.90
C GLY A 183 2.12 -14.40 18.01
N THR A 184 2.84 -13.29 17.84
CA THR A 184 2.84 -12.15 18.78
C THR A 184 1.53 -11.37 18.73
N ILE A 185 0.87 -11.35 17.57
CA ILE A 185 -0.51 -10.87 17.40
C ILE A 185 -1.43 -12.07 17.32
N LYS A 186 -2.42 -12.14 18.22
CA LYS A 186 -3.47 -13.15 18.17
C LYS A 186 -4.56 -12.70 17.20
N MET A 187 -5.10 -13.62 16.42
CA MET A 187 -6.22 -13.28 15.54
C MET A 187 -7.51 -13.14 16.37
N ASN A 188 -8.19 -12.01 16.24
CA ASN A 188 -9.57 -11.84 16.67
C ASN A 188 -10.51 -12.33 15.56
N SER A 189 -11.25 -13.40 15.83
CA SER A 189 -12.28 -13.96 14.95
C SER A 189 -13.69 -13.45 15.25
N SER A 190 -13.86 -12.63 16.30
CA SER A 190 -15.16 -12.10 16.70
C SER A 190 -15.59 -10.98 15.74
N PRO A 191 -16.87 -10.96 15.30
CA PRO A 191 -17.37 -9.86 14.51
C PRO A 191 -17.36 -8.58 15.34
N LEU A 192 -16.75 -7.52 14.79
CA LEU A 192 -16.72 -6.19 15.41
C LEU A 192 -17.60 -5.24 14.60
N PHE A 193 -18.49 -4.55 15.30
CA PHE A 193 -19.35 -3.51 14.75
C PHE A 193 -18.79 -2.15 15.16
N LEU A 194 -18.37 -1.35 14.17
CA LEU A 194 -17.95 0.04 14.38
C LEU A 194 -19.19 0.90 14.64
N HIS A 195 -19.33 1.40 15.87
CA HIS A 195 -20.45 2.23 16.28
C HIS A 195 -20.16 3.72 16.12
N GLN A 196 -18.92 4.12 16.38
CA GLN A 196 -18.56 5.52 16.42
C GLN A 196 -17.10 5.75 16.08
N VAL A 197 -16.84 6.86 15.39
CA VAL A 197 -15.50 7.42 15.20
C VAL A 197 -15.50 8.81 15.84
N LEU A 198 -14.60 9.03 16.80
CA LEU A 198 -14.38 10.31 17.44
C LEU A 198 -13.15 10.98 16.83
N ILE A 199 -13.32 12.21 16.35
CA ILE A 199 -12.23 13.02 15.77
C ILE A 199 -12.04 14.23 16.68
N PRO A 200 -10.80 14.63 16.99
CA PRO A 200 -10.56 15.83 17.77
C PRO A 200 -10.97 17.07 16.97
N SER A 201 -11.21 18.18 17.65
CA SER A 201 -11.39 19.47 16.98
C SER A 201 -10.12 19.80 16.20
N LEU A 202 -10.28 20.20 14.93
CA LEU A 202 -9.19 20.54 14.02
C LEU A 202 -9.19 22.04 13.72
N PRO A 203 -8.75 22.89 14.68
CA PRO A 203 -8.91 24.35 14.60
C PRO A 203 -8.17 24.97 13.40
N ASN A 204 -7.03 24.42 13.00
CA ASN A 204 -6.23 24.94 11.88
C ASN A 204 -6.83 24.66 10.49
N PHE A 205 -7.90 23.86 10.42
CA PHE A 205 -8.66 23.65 9.20
C PHE A 205 -9.85 24.63 9.08
N GLN A 206 -10.03 25.53 10.06
CA GLN A 206 -10.97 26.64 9.96
C GLN A 206 -10.43 27.69 9.00
N ALA A 207 -11.06 27.83 7.83
CA ALA A 207 -10.75 28.91 6.91
C ALA A 207 -11.06 30.24 7.59
N GLY A 208 -10.11 31.17 7.65
CA GLY A 208 -10.28 32.48 8.31
C GLY A 208 -11.61 33.15 7.95
N GLY A 209 -12.53 33.18 8.92
CA GLY A 209 -13.89 33.70 8.80
C GLY A 209 -14.95 32.71 9.31
N ASP A 210 -16.11 33.22 9.73
CA ASP A 210 -17.27 32.49 10.32
C ASP A 210 -17.95 31.47 9.39
N ILE A 211 -17.22 30.84 8.46
CA ILE A 211 -17.78 29.88 7.53
C ILE A 211 -17.66 28.47 8.13
N PRO A 212 -18.76 27.72 8.28
CA PRO A 212 -18.72 26.38 8.87
C PRO A 212 -17.86 25.44 8.03
N CYS A 213 -16.78 24.95 8.61
CA CYS A 213 -16.01 23.82 8.08
C CYS A 213 -16.81 22.54 8.31
N GLU A 214 -17.03 21.76 7.26
CA GLU A 214 -17.64 20.44 7.39
C GLU A 214 -16.57 19.36 7.21
N ILE A 215 -16.30 18.66 8.31
CA ILE A 215 -15.47 17.45 8.26
C ILE A 215 -16.38 16.28 7.92
N LYS A 216 -16.07 15.56 6.84
CA LYS A 216 -16.75 14.32 6.46
C LYS A 216 -15.86 13.13 6.68
N LEU A 217 -16.37 12.15 7.42
CA LEU A 217 -15.77 10.82 7.47
C LEU A 217 -16.43 9.93 6.42
N SER A 218 -15.61 9.16 5.72
CA SER A 218 -16.08 8.08 4.87
C SER A 218 -15.39 6.79 5.27
N ILE A 219 -16.18 5.81 5.66
CA ILE A 219 -15.71 4.48 6.02
C ILE A 219 -15.92 3.59 4.80
N CYS A 220 -14.84 3.16 4.17
CA CYS A 220 -14.90 2.15 3.12
C CYS A 220 -14.79 0.78 3.79
N THR A 221 -15.94 0.18 4.09
CA THR A 221 -15.99 -1.25 4.42
C THR A 221 -16.08 -2.01 3.11
N SER A 222 -15.12 -2.89 2.81
CA SER A 222 -15.38 -3.88 1.77
C SER A 222 -16.55 -4.76 2.22
N LEU A 223 -17.33 -5.28 1.29
CA LEU A 223 -18.44 -6.20 1.56
C LEU A 223 -18.03 -7.50 2.27
N SER A 224 -16.73 -7.75 2.43
CA SER A 224 -16.19 -8.91 3.13
C SER A 224 -15.38 -8.50 4.37
N TYR A 225 -15.57 -9.26 5.45
CA TYR A 225 -14.81 -9.14 6.71
C TYR A 225 -13.30 -9.41 6.58
N LEU A 226 -12.81 -9.63 5.36
CA LEU A 226 -11.43 -10.00 5.03
C LEU A 226 -10.55 -8.83 4.57
N HIS A 227 -11.12 -7.66 4.30
CA HIS A 227 -10.36 -6.52 3.82
C HIS A 227 -10.13 -5.47 4.93
N PRO A 228 -9.08 -4.62 4.77
CA PRO A 228 -8.90 -3.42 5.57
C PRO A 228 -10.19 -2.64 5.81
N LEU A 229 -10.42 -2.25 7.06
CA LEU A 229 -11.24 -1.07 7.31
C LEU A 229 -10.41 0.15 6.95
N GLN A 230 -10.96 0.98 6.07
CA GLN A 230 -10.35 2.25 5.70
C GLN A 230 -11.25 3.39 6.09
N VAL A 231 -10.69 4.36 6.80
CA VAL A 231 -11.37 5.58 7.20
C VAL A 231 -10.64 6.76 6.60
N LYS A 232 -11.40 7.61 5.90
CA LYS A 232 -10.89 8.84 5.32
C LYS A 232 -11.63 10.02 5.90
N CYS A 233 -10.87 11.04 6.27
CA CYS A 233 -11.39 12.31 6.73
C CYS A 233 -11.15 13.36 5.66
N TYR A 234 -12.22 14.08 5.30
CA TYR A 234 -12.19 15.14 4.31
C TYR A 234 -12.63 16.45 4.92
N HIS A 235 -11.95 17.52 4.54
CA HIS A 235 -12.40 18.89 4.75
C HIS A 235 -13.13 19.35 3.49
N ARG A 236 -14.43 19.66 3.62
CA ARG A 236 -15.22 20.27 2.54
C ARG A 236 -15.11 21.78 2.60
N ARG A 237 -14.50 22.39 1.58
CA ARG A 237 -14.47 23.85 1.43
C ARG A 237 -15.82 24.32 0.89
N SER A 238 -16.37 25.39 1.45
CA SER A 238 -17.76 25.83 1.20
C SER A 238 -17.96 26.59 -0.12
N ARG A 239 -16.88 27.12 -0.72
CA ARG A 239 -16.95 27.94 -1.95
C ARG A 239 -16.60 27.20 -3.24
N ALA A 240 -15.99 26.03 -3.14
CA ALA A 240 -15.67 25.16 -4.27
C ALA A 240 -16.15 23.75 -3.91
N ALA A 241 -16.63 22.96 -4.87
CA ALA A 241 -16.96 21.55 -4.64
C ALA A 241 -15.70 20.68 -4.36
N GLU A 242 -14.62 21.31 -3.87
CA GLU A 242 -13.33 20.72 -3.58
C GLU A 242 -13.33 20.10 -2.18
N ARG A 243 -12.87 18.85 -2.12
CA ARG A 243 -12.65 18.11 -0.88
C ARG A 243 -11.14 17.93 -0.71
N GLU A 244 -10.63 18.34 0.43
CA GLU A 244 -9.23 18.10 0.81
C GLU A 244 -9.18 16.91 1.77
N VAL A 245 -8.33 15.91 1.50
CA VAL A 245 -8.12 14.81 2.44
C VAL A 245 -7.27 15.33 3.60
N VAL A 246 -7.82 15.24 4.81
CA VAL A 246 -7.14 15.65 6.06
C VAL A 246 -6.27 14.52 6.58
N PHE A 247 -6.84 13.33 6.69
CA PHE A 247 -6.11 12.13 7.08
C PHE A 247 -6.75 10.88 6.49
N ARG A 248 -5.97 9.80 6.43
CA ARG A 248 -6.48 8.45 6.20
C ARG A 248 -5.93 7.51 7.25
N VAL A 249 -6.66 6.43 7.51
CA VAL A 249 -6.15 5.33 8.30
C VAL A 249 -6.74 4.02 7.83
N GLN A 250 -5.88 3.01 7.73
CA GLN A 250 -6.27 1.64 7.47
C GLN A 250 -5.82 0.75 8.62
N PHE A 251 -6.71 -0.15 9.03
CA PHE A 251 -6.42 -1.18 10.02
C PHE A 251 -7.29 -2.42 9.78
N HIS A 252 -6.90 -3.54 10.37
CA HIS A 252 -7.63 -4.79 10.22
C HIS A 252 -8.33 -5.14 11.54
N THR A 253 -9.63 -5.46 11.50
CA THR A 253 -10.41 -5.79 12.71
C THR A 253 -9.89 -7.03 13.43
N CYS A 254 -9.27 -7.96 12.70
CA CYS A 254 -8.67 -9.16 13.30
C CYS A 254 -7.54 -8.86 14.30
N THR A 255 -6.97 -7.66 14.32
CA THR A 255 -5.92 -7.30 15.30
C THR A 255 -6.46 -6.44 16.44
N VAL A 256 -7.78 -6.23 16.52
CA VAL A 256 -8.42 -5.39 17.52
C VAL A 256 -8.93 -6.27 18.66
N HIS A 257 -8.40 -6.08 19.87
CA HIS A 257 -8.76 -6.85 21.07
C HIS A 257 -9.38 -5.95 22.15
N GLY A 258 -10.52 -5.34 21.84
CA GLY A 258 -11.20 -4.45 22.77
C GLY A 258 -12.34 -3.68 22.13
N ALA A 259 -13.02 -2.86 22.94
CA ALA A 259 -14.11 -2.00 22.49
C ALA A 259 -13.62 -0.66 21.91
N GLN A 260 -12.33 -0.36 21.99
CA GLN A 260 -11.73 0.92 21.60
C GLN A 260 -10.39 0.71 20.90
N LEU A 261 -10.11 1.56 19.91
CA LEU A 261 -8.84 1.66 19.19
C LEU A 261 -8.62 3.13 18.89
N TRP A 262 -7.42 3.66 19.08
CA TRP A 262 -7.12 5.05 18.74
C TRP A 262 -5.80 5.16 18.00
N PHE A 263 -5.68 6.20 17.19
CA PHE A 263 -4.47 6.51 16.44
C PHE A 263 -4.08 7.96 16.67
N GLY A 264 -2.83 8.18 17.07
CA GLY A 264 -2.25 9.52 17.16
C GLY A 264 -1.86 10.07 15.78
N LYS A 265 -1.52 11.37 15.71
CA LYS A 265 -1.07 12.04 14.47
C LYS A 265 -0.05 11.23 13.67
N THR A 266 0.96 10.67 14.33
CA THR A 266 2.05 9.91 13.69
C THR A 266 1.61 8.59 13.06
N GLU A 267 0.42 8.10 13.41
CA GLU A 267 -0.17 6.85 12.93
C GLU A 267 -1.24 7.04 11.85
N LEU A 268 -1.50 8.30 11.46
CA LEU A 268 -2.49 8.69 10.46
C LEU A 268 -1.78 9.12 9.17
N ASP A 269 -2.17 8.52 8.04
CA ASP A 269 -1.64 8.87 6.73
C ASP A 269 -1.98 10.33 6.39
N LEU A 270 -1.07 11.01 5.71
CA LEU A 270 -1.07 12.47 5.43
C LEU A 270 -0.93 13.35 6.67
N ALA A 271 -1.67 13.08 7.75
CA ALA A 271 -1.61 13.86 8.97
C ALA A 271 -0.26 13.75 9.69
N CYS A 272 0.45 12.62 9.57
CA CYS A 272 1.75 12.42 10.18
C CYS A 272 2.81 13.46 9.76
N THR A 273 2.63 14.09 8.60
CA THR A 273 3.51 15.14 8.05
C THR A 273 2.83 16.50 7.92
N ASP A 274 1.56 16.63 8.33
CA ASP A 274 0.79 17.88 8.21
C ASP A 274 0.82 18.68 9.52
N ASP A 275 1.48 19.83 9.51
CA ASP A 275 1.61 20.71 10.68
C ASP A 275 0.28 21.34 11.11
N ARG A 276 -0.73 21.37 10.24
CA ARG A 276 -2.08 21.83 10.61
C ARG A 276 -2.76 20.83 11.55
N PHE A 277 -2.39 19.56 11.50
CA PHE A 277 -2.92 18.54 12.40
C PHE A 277 -2.20 18.60 13.75
N SER A 278 -2.95 18.77 14.85
CA SER A 278 -2.35 18.91 16.18
C SER A 278 -1.51 17.69 16.56
N PRO A 279 -0.32 17.86 17.18
CA PRO A 279 0.50 16.74 17.66
C PRO A 279 -0.25 15.81 18.63
N ASP A 280 -1.12 16.38 19.46
CA ASP A 280 -1.90 15.67 20.48
C ASP A 280 -3.23 15.12 19.95
N ALA A 281 -3.54 15.34 18.67
CA ALA A 281 -4.79 14.88 18.08
C ALA A 281 -4.80 13.34 17.97
N THR A 282 -5.89 12.75 18.47
CA THR A 282 -6.12 11.30 18.47
C THR A 282 -7.48 10.99 17.88
N VAL A 283 -7.53 10.09 16.90
CA VAL A 283 -8.79 9.60 16.31
C VAL A 283 -9.15 8.29 16.99
N GLU A 284 -10.32 8.22 17.63
CA GLU A 284 -10.77 7.06 18.39
C GLU A 284 -11.91 6.33 17.66
N PHE A 285 -11.82 5.01 17.61
CA PHE A 285 -12.78 4.09 17.02
C PHE A 285 -13.41 3.25 18.11
N ILE A 286 -14.73 3.19 18.12
CA ILE A 286 -15.49 2.51 19.14
C ILE A 286 -16.23 1.31 18.53
N PHE A 287 -15.91 0.13 19.04
CA PHE A 287 -16.45 -1.15 18.59
C PHE A 287 -17.33 -1.81 19.64
N SER A 288 -18.15 -2.74 19.18
CA SER A 288 -18.78 -3.74 20.04
C SER A 288 -18.93 -5.08 19.32
N ASN A 289 -19.27 -6.13 20.08
CA ASN A 289 -19.46 -7.48 19.56
C ASN A 289 -20.86 -7.71 18.96
N GLY A 290 -21.71 -6.70 18.92
CA GLY A 290 -23.08 -6.81 18.41
C GLY A 290 -23.57 -5.54 17.70
N PRO A 291 -24.63 -5.65 16.90
CA PRO A 291 -25.20 -4.50 16.20
C PRO A 291 -26.00 -3.57 17.12
N GLU A 292 -26.30 -4.00 18.35
CA GLU A 292 -27.09 -3.21 19.29
C GLU A 292 -26.37 -1.91 19.71
N LYS A 293 -27.13 -0.82 19.79
CA LYS A 293 -26.61 0.47 20.27
C LYS A 293 -26.04 0.30 21.68
N MET A 294 -24.80 0.75 21.87
CA MET A 294 -24.16 0.68 23.19
C MET A 294 -24.88 1.55 24.21
N LYS A 295 -25.58 0.91 25.16
CA LYS A 295 -26.25 1.57 26.28
C LYS A 295 -25.20 2.24 27.19
N GLY A 296 -25.40 3.54 27.50
CA GLY A 296 -24.58 4.28 28.48
C GLY A 296 -23.38 5.07 27.94
N ARG A 297 -23.13 5.09 26.61
CA ARG A 297 -22.04 5.89 25.98
C ARG A 297 -22.52 7.11 25.18
N GLU A 298 -23.72 7.61 25.45
CA GLU A 298 -24.32 8.75 24.72
C GLU A 298 -23.62 10.10 24.94
N TYR A 299 -22.63 10.17 25.85
CA TYR A 299 -22.01 11.42 26.31
C TYR A 299 -20.83 11.92 25.46
N ARG A 300 -20.16 11.07 24.68
CA ARG A 300 -19.07 11.52 23.79
C ARG A 300 -19.61 11.70 22.38
N LYS A 301 -19.93 12.93 22.00
CA LYS A 301 -20.31 13.29 20.63
C LYS A 301 -19.21 14.10 19.99
N ASN A 302 -19.03 13.93 18.68
CA ASN A 302 -18.19 14.83 17.92
C ASN A 302 -18.78 16.26 17.97
N ASP A 303 -17.92 17.24 17.75
CA ASP A 303 -18.34 18.63 17.52
C ASP A 303 -19.38 18.70 16.37
N ALA A 304 -20.30 19.66 16.43
CA ALA A 304 -21.37 19.80 15.44
C ALA A 304 -20.86 20.06 14.01
N SER A 305 -19.63 20.55 13.86
CA SER A 305 -18.93 20.72 12.58
C SER A 305 -18.48 19.40 11.93
N ILE A 306 -18.44 18.30 12.69
CA ILE A 306 -17.99 16.99 12.23
C ILE A 306 -19.22 16.12 11.87
N LYS A 307 -19.38 15.85 10.57
CA LYS A 307 -20.41 14.96 10.05
C LYS A 307 -19.80 13.60 9.71
N VAL A 308 -20.23 12.57 10.42
CA VAL A 308 -19.80 11.19 10.14
C VAL A 308 -20.75 10.58 9.11
N ASP A 309 -20.25 10.27 7.92
CA ASP A 309 -21.03 9.60 6.88
C ASP A 309 -20.65 8.12 6.82
N TYR A 310 -21.59 7.28 7.24
CA TYR A 310 -21.45 5.82 7.16
C TYR A 310 -21.86 5.28 5.78
N ASN A 311 -22.33 6.15 4.87
CA ASN A 311 -22.77 5.74 3.54
C ASN A 311 -21.57 5.56 2.61
N THR A 312 -21.34 4.32 2.19
CA THR A 312 -20.30 3.92 1.22
C THR A 312 -20.69 4.18 -0.23
N SER A 313 -21.89 4.71 -0.50
CA SER A 313 -22.43 4.85 -1.86
C SER A 313 -21.86 6.03 -2.65
N ASP A 314 -21.13 6.95 -2.02
CA ASP A 314 -20.51 8.10 -2.71
C ASP A 314 -19.41 7.60 -3.68
N PRO A 315 -19.54 7.82 -5.00
CA PRO A 315 -18.56 7.36 -5.99
C PRO A 315 -17.14 7.88 -5.73
N VAL A 316 -17.01 9.09 -5.15
CA VAL A 316 -15.72 9.71 -4.80
C VAL A 316 -15.02 8.93 -3.67
N VAL A 317 -15.80 8.31 -2.78
CA VAL A 317 -15.27 7.47 -1.69
C VAL A 317 -14.81 6.11 -2.21
N ARG A 318 -15.47 5.57 -3.25
CA ARG A 318 -15.14 4.28 -3.86
C ARG A 318 -14.10 4.38 -4.98
N TRP A 319 -13.76 5.58 -5.42
CA TRP A 319 -12.93 5.76 -6.62
C TRP A 319 -11.60 5.01 -6.57
N ASP A 320 -10.90 5.13 -5.45
CA ASP A 320 -9.64 4.42 -5.19
C ASP A 320 -9.85 3.12 -4.41
N SER A 321 -11.07 2.58 -4.34
CA SER A 321 -11.34 1.33 -3.62
C SER A 321 -10.70 0.11 -4.30
N TYR A 322 -10.43 -0.92 -3.49
CA TYR A 322 -9.91 -2.21 -3.99
C TYR A 322 -10.79 -2.84 -5.07
N GLU A 323 -12.11 -2.63 -5.00
CA GLU A 323 -13.08 -3.23 -5.92
C GLU A 323 -12.94 -2.67 -7.33
N ASN A 324 -12.51 -1.40 -7.47
CA ASN A 324 -12.39 -0.73 -8.75
C ASN A 324 -11.00 -0.86 -9.39
N PHE A 325 -9.98 -1.19 -8.58
CA PHE A 325 -8.57 -1.08 -8.98
C PHE A 325 -8.17 -1.91 -10.22
N ASN A 326 -8.82 -3.04 -10.48
CA ASN A 326 -8.49 -3.92 -11.61
C ASN A 326 -9.72 -4.24 -12.48
N LEU A 327 -10.77 -3.41 -12.47
CA LEU A 327 -11.91 -3.58 -13.36
C LEU A 327 -11.53 -3.40 -14.83
N HIS A 328 -10.60 -2.47 -15.10
CA HIS A 328 -10.03 -2.23 -16.41
C HIS A 328 -8.50 -2.37 -16.33
N HIS A 329 -7.87 -2.60 -17.47
CA HIS A 329 -6.41 -2.50 -17.55
C HIS A 329 -6.02 -1.03 -17.74
N GLN A 330 -4.93 -0.62 -17.08
CA GLN A 330 -4.48 0.78 -17.12
C GLN A 330 -4.22 1.27 -18.55
N ASP A 331 -3.75 0.40 -19.45
CA ASP A 331 -3.43 0.72 -20.83
C ASP A 331 -4.63 0.66 -21.80
N SER A 332 -5.85 0.44 -21.28
CA SER A 332 -7.10 0.48 -22.05
C SER A 332 -7.49 1.91 -22.45
N MET A 333 -8.26 2.06 -23.53
CA MET A 333 -8.81 3.36 -23.94
C MET A 333 -9.96 3.82 -23.02
N GLU A 334 -10.55 2.91 -22.24
CA GLU A 334 -11.64 3.21 -21.30
C GLU A 334 -11.13 3.84 -19.99
N SER A 335 -9.92 3.51 -19.53
CA SER A 335 -9.33 4.04 -18.28
C SER A 335 -9.07 5.55 -18.34
N LYS A 336 -8.86 6.11 -19.55
CA LYS A 336 -8.60 7.55 -19.77
C LYS A 336 -9.82 8.45 -19.51
N LYS A 337 -11.03 7.90 -19.47
CA LYS A 337 -12.25 8.68 -19.12
C LYS A 337 -12.42 8.85 -17.62
N CYS A 338 -11.75 8.03 -16.82
CA CYS A 338 -11.88 8.04 -15.38
C CYS A 338 -11.10 9.19 -14.71
N THR A 339 -9.94 9.58 -15.26
CA THR A 339 -8.99 10.49 -14.59
C THR A 339 -9.39 11.98 -14.52
N GLN A 340 -10.62 12.35 -14.89
CA GLN A 340 -11.10 13.74 -14.98
C GLN A 340 -12.24 14.12 -14.01
N VAL A 341 -12.44 13.39 -12.91
CA VAL A 341 -13.48 13.74 -11.91
C VAL A 341 -12.87 14.12 -10.57
#